data_AF-A0A6P2FTD0-F1
#
_entry.id   AF-A0A6P2FTD0-F1
#
_cell.length_a   1.000
_cell.length_b   1.000
_cell.length_c   1.000
_cell.angle_alpha   90.00
_cell.angle_beta   90.00
_cell.angle_gamma   90.00
#
_symmetry.space_group_name_H-M   'P 1'
#
loop_
_entity.id
_entity.type
_entity.pdbx_description
1 polymer ?
#
loop_
_entity_poly.entity_id
_entity_poly.type
_entity_poly.pdbx_seq_one_letter_code
_entity_poly.pdbx_strand_id
1 'polypeptide(L)'
;MTRDHEEQLLAFSAAQKRQFREEDWLELAAAGPVSSEEVAAAALFLAGGWWYGHDDALFRVADRLSPGSVGHFSRLAKAVEFNCSRFDHMLKTRIAHESRHR
;
A
#
# COMPACT_ATOMS: atom_id res chain seq x y z
N MET A 1 9.99 1.51 8.51
CA MET A 1 8.59 1.17 8.84
C MET A 1 8.59 0.16 9.98
N THR A 2 7.77 0.36 11.00
CA THR A 2 7.66 -0.58 12.12
C THR A 2 6.87 -1.83 11.73
N ARG A 3 7.01 -2.91 12.50
CA ARG A 3 6.25 -4.15 12.24
C ARG A 3 4.73 -3.95 12.39
N ASP A 4 4.32 -3.09 13.31
CA ASP A 4 2.90 -2.79 13.54
C ASP A 4 2.30 -1.98 12.39
N HIS A 5 3.06 -1.01 11.85
CA HIS A 5 2.62 -0.24 10.67
C HIS A 5 2.50 -1.14 9.44
N GLU A 6 3.45 -2.06 9.24
CA GLU A 6 3.39 -3.03 8.14
C GLU A 6 2.14 -3.91 8.25
N GLU A 7 1.85 -4.42 9.45
CA GLU A 7 0.69 -5.28 9.69
C GLU A 7 -0.63 -4.54 9.41
N GLN A 8 -0.75 -3.28 9.84
CA GLN A 8 -1.91 -2.43 9.53
C GLN A 8 -2.04 -2.17 8.03
N LEU A 9 -0.94 -1.84 7.36
CA LEU A 9 -0.90 -1.58 5.92
C LEU A 9 -1.25 -2.83 5.11
N LEU A 10 -0.82 -4.02 5.56
CA LEU A 10 -1.18 -5.31 4.98
C LEU A 10 -2.67 -5.61 5.13
N ALA A 11 -3.23 -5.42 6.33
CA ALA A 11 -4.65 -5.64 6.58
C ALA A 11 -5.52 -4.69 5.75
N PHE A 12 -5.15 -3.41 5.71
CA PHE A 12 -5.81 -2.38 4.91
C PHE A 12 -5.72 -2.70 3.41
N SER A 13 -4.53 -3.02 2.89
CA SER A 13 -4.34 -3.33 1.47
C SER A 13 -5.11 -4.57 1.03
N ALA A 14 -5.29 -5.57 1.92
CA ALA A 14 -6.12 -6.74 1.65
C ALA A 14 -7.62 -6.39 1.55
N ALA A 15 -8.11 -5.50 2.43
CA ALA A 15 -9.48 -4.99 2.35
C ALA A 15 -9.71 -4.17 1.06
N GLN A 16 -8.77 -3.29 0.71
CA GLN A 16 -8.83 -2.46 -0.50
C GLN A 16 -8.77 -3.29 -1.79
N LYS A 17 -8.13 -4.47 -1.78
CA LYS A 17 -8.17 -5.41 -2.92
C LYS A 17 -9.59 -5.89 -3.25
N ARG A 18 -10.49 -5.91 -2.26
CA ARG A 18 -11.89 -6.36 -2.41
C ARG A 18 -12.83 -5.22 -2.74
N GLN A 19 -12.62 -4.08 -2.09
CA GLN A 19 -13.44 -2.89 -2.27
C GLN A 19 -12.52 -1.67 -2.26
N PHE A 20 -11.98 -1.36 -3.42
CA PHE A 20 -11.07 -0.23 -3.58
C PHE A 20 -11.81 1.10 -3.41
N ARG A 21 -11.25 1.99 -2.59
CA ARG A 21 -11.72 3.36 -2.35
C ARG A 21 -10.52 4.27 -2.16
N GLU A 22 -10.34 5.22 -3.07
CA GLU A 22 -9.18 6.13 -3.06
C GLU A 22 -9.09 6.95 -1.75
N GLU A 23 -10.22 7.46 -1.28
CA GLU A 23 -10.29 8.30 -0.07
C GLU A 23 -9.87 7.56 1.20
N ASP A 24 -10.16 6.25 1.33
CA ASP A 24 -9.76 5.46 2.50
C ASP A 24 -8.23 5.41 2.67
N TRP A 25 -7.45 5.53 1.58
CA TRP A 25 -5.98 5.59 1.66
C TRP A 25 -5.51 6.92 2.24
N LEU A 26 -6.19 8.01 1.88
CA LEU A 26 -5.90 9.33 2.39
C LEU A 26 -6.28 9.44 3.87
N GLU A 27 -7.42 8.85 4.24
CA GLU A 27 -7.88 8.77 5.63
C GLU A 27 -6.92 7.94 6.49
N LEU A 28 -6.45 6.79 6.02
CA LEU A 28 -5.45 5.98 6.74
C LEU A 28 -4.20 6.79 7.07
N ALA A 29 -3.67 7.51 6.08
CA ALA A 29 -2.49 8.35 6.26
C ALA A 29 -2.74 9.54 7.20
N ALA A 30 -3.95 10.11 7.17
CA ALA A 30 -4.33 11.25 8.00
C ALA A 30 -4.60 10.86 9.47
N ALA A 31 -5.18 9.67 9.70
CA ALA A 31 -5.50 9.17 11.03
C ALA A 31 -4.26 8.63 11.77
N GLY A 32 -3.23 8.21 11.03
CA GLY A 32 -2.09 7.48 11.59
C GLY A 32 -2.50 6.10 12.13
N PRO A 33 -1.57 5.32 12.72
CA PRO A 33 -0.15 5.63 12.94
C PRO A 33 0.73 5.48 11.69
N VAL A 34 0.22 4.90 10.59
CA VAL A 34 0.98 4.75 9.35
C VAL A 34 1.14 6.11 8.67
N SER A 35 2.39 6.47 8.35
CA SER A 35 2.71 7.77 7.76
C SER A 35 2.27 7.86 6.29
N SER A 36 2.05 9.08 5.79
CA SER A 36 1.74 9.32 4.38
C SER A 36 2.78 8.74 3.42
N GLU A 37 4.06 8.78 3.79
CA GLU A 37 5.15 8.19 2.99
C GLU A 37 5.09 6.66 2.96
N GLU A 38 4.75 6.00 4.08
CA GLU A 38 4.57 4.54 4.14
C GLU A 38 3.37 4.11 3.28
N VAL A 39 2.25 4.83 3.36
CA VAL A 39 1.07 4.58 2.53
C VAL A 39 1.37 4.82 1.05
N ALA A 40 2.06 5.91 0.72
CA ALA A 40 2.47 6.21 -0.66
C ALA A 40 3.43 5.15 -1.22
N ALA A 41 4.36 4.64 -0.41
CA ALA A 41 5.28 3.57 -0.82
C ALA A 41 4.52 2.29 -1.17
N ALA A 42 3.56 1.87 -0.34
CA ALA A 42 2.71 0.73 -0.66
C ALA A 42 1.85 0.99 -1.90
N ALA A 43 1.25 2.18 -2.03
CA ALA A 43 0.44 2.51 -3.19
C ALA A 43 1.25 2.42 -4.49
N LEU A 44 2.46 2.97 -4.54
CA LEU A 44 3.37 2.85 -5.70
C LEU A 44 3.77 1.41 -5.97
N PHE A 45 4.10 0.64 -4.92
CA PHE A 45 4.46 -0.76 -5.06
C PHE A 45 3.33 -1.57 -5.70
N LEU A 46 2.10 -1.34 -5.25
CA LEU A 46 0.91 -2.03 -5.72
C LEU A 46 0.49 -1.58 -7.12
N ALA A 47 0.63 -0.29 -7.44
CA ALA A 47 0.38 0.24 -8.78
C ALA A 47 1.30 -0.38 -9.83
N GLY A 48 2.56 -0.66 -9.47
CA GLY A 48 3.52 -1.36 -10.33
C GLY A 48 3.25 -2.86 -10.50
N GLY A 49 2.36 -3.44 -9.68
CA GLY A 49 2.02 -4.86 -9.68
C GLY A 49 0.77 -5.17 -10.50
N TRP A 50 0.91 -5.93 -11.58
CA TRP A 50 -0.20 -6.35 -12.45
C TRP A 50 -1.34 -7.08 -11.71
N TRP A 51 -1.04 -7.72 -10.58
CA TRP A 51 -1.97 -8.57 -9.86
C TRP A 51 -2.89 -7.78 -8.91
N TYR A 52 -2.52 -6.56 -8.50
CA TYR A 52 -3.31 -5.79 -7.54
C TYR A 52 -4.42 -4.97 -8.22
N GLY A 53 -4.16 -4.45 -9.43
CA GLY A 53 -5.09 -3.61 -10.18
C GLY A 53 -5.20 -2.20 -9.60
N HIS A 54 -6.07 -1.36 -10.16
CA HIS A 54 -6.27 0.04 -9.74
C HIS A 54 -5.01 0.91 -9.82
N ASP A 55 -4.12 0.59 -10.76
CA ASP A 55 -2.86 1.28 -11.04
C ASP A 55 -3.00 2.80 -11.11
N ASP A 56 -3.88 3.32 -11.97
CA ASP A 56 -4.09 4.76 -12.12
C ASP A 56 -4.54 5.43 -10.81
N ALA A 57 -5.39 4.75 -10.03
CA ALA A 57 -5.87 5.29 -8.76
C ALA A 57 -4.80 5.26 -7.68
N LEU A 58 -4.01 4.19 -7.62
CA LEU A 58 -2.90 4.06 -6.68
C LEU A 58 -1.77 5.04 -6.99
N PHE A 59 -1.49 5.32 -8.27
CA PHE A 59 -0.57 6.39 -8.64
C PHE A 59 -1.08 7.77 -8.17
N ARG A 60 -2.38 8.04 -8.28
CA ARG A 60 -2.97 9.28 -7.72
C ARG A 60 -2.86 9.35 -6.20
N VAL A 61 -3.16 8.25 -5.50
CA VAL A 61 -2.98 8.18 -4.03
C VAL A 61 -1.55 8.50 -3.65
N ALA A 62 -0.58 7.84 -4.31
CA ALA A 62 0.82 8.04 -4.04
C ALA A 62 1.27 9.50 -4.26
N ASP A 63 0.84 10.12 -5.37
CA ASP A 63 1.17 11.52 -5.66
C ASP A 63 0.49 12.50 -4.70
N ARG A 64 -0.75 12.23 -4.27
CA ARG A 64 -1.44 13.06 -3.27
C ARG A 64 -0.78 12.99 -1.88
N LEU A 65 -0.30 11.81 -1.48
CA LEU A 65 0.31 11.57 -0.18
C LEU A 65 1.80 11.92 -0.13
N SER A 66 2.50 11.79 -1.25
CA SER A 66 3.92 12.12 -1.41
C SER A 66 4.13 12.71 -2.80
N PRO A 67 3.92 14.04 -2.97
CA PRO A 67 4.00 14.69 -4.27
C PRO A 67 5.35 14.49 -4.95
N GLY A 68 5.33 14.09 -6.23
CA GLY A 68 6.54 13.82 -7.00
C GLY A 68 7.22 12.50 -6.64
N SER A 69 6.57 11.60 -5.90
CA SER A 69 7.08 10.26 -5.63
C SER A 69 6.89 9.28 -6.80
N VAL A 70 5.97 9.57 -7.71
CA VAL A 70 5.74 8.78 -8.93
C VAL A 70 7.01 8.78 -9.78
N GLY A 71 7.49 7.59 -10.18
CA GLY A 71 8.78 7.40 -10.85
C GLY A 71 10.00 7.38 -9.92
N HIS A 72 9.83 7.65 -8.62
CA HIS A 72 10.89 7.68 -7.61
C HIS A 72 10.68 6.65 -6.48
N PHE A 73 9.97 5.55 -6.77
CA PHE A 73 9.64 4.49 -5.81
C PHE A 73 10.83 4.02 -4.98
N SER A 74 11.98 3.70 -5.61
CA SER A 74 13.15 3.19 -4.88
C SER A 74 13.68 4.15 -3.81
N ARG A 75 13.56 5.46 -4.04
CA ARG A 75 13.93 6.49 -3.06
C ARG A 75 12.95 6.49 -1.88
N LEU A 76 11.65 6.49 -2.18
CA LEU A 76 10.60 6.50 -1.15
C LEU A 76 10.63 5.22 -0.31
N ALA A 77 10.70 4.06 -0.97
CA ALA A 77 10.80 2.76 -0.32
C ALA A 77 11.99 2.68 0.63
N LYS A 78 13.14 3.26 0.25
CA LYS A 78 14.32 3.32 1.13
C LYS A 78 14.09 4.25 2.33
N ALA A 79 13.46 5.40 2.13
CA ALA A 79 13.20 6.38 3.19
C ALA A 79 12.34 5.81 4.31
N VAL A 80 11.34 4.99 3.95
CA VAL A 80 10.43 4.36 4.91
C VAL A 80 10.80 2.91 5.23
N GLU A 81 11.96 2.43 4.79
CA GLU A 81 12.43 1.04 4.96
C GLU A 81 11.39 -0.01 4.52
N PHE A 82 10.72 0.25 3.39
CA PHE A 82 9.70 -0.63 2.81
C PHE A 82 10.32 -1.91 2.24
N ASN A 83 9.91 -3.07 2.76
CA ASN A 83 10.37 -4.37 2.27
C ASN A 83 9.37 -4.96 1.26
N CYS A 84 9.62 -4.71 -0.03
CA CYS A 84 8.75 -5.16 -1.12
C CYS A 84 8.49 -6.67 -1.11
N SER A 85 9.54 -7.47 -0.98
CA SER A 85 9.43 -8.93 -1.06
C SER A 85 8.59 -9.51 0.07
N ARG A 86 8.79 -9.00 1.30
CA ARG A 86 8.01 -9.41 2.47
C ARG A 86 6.56 -8.96 2.32
N PHE A 87 6.34 -7.69 1.96
CA PHE A 87 5.01 -7.12 1.80
C PHE A 87 4.19 -7.87 0.73
N ASP A 88 4.78 -8.13 -0.45
CA ASP A 88 4.14 -8.90 -1.54
C ASP A 88 3.72 -10.30 -1.08
N HIS A 89 4.64 -11.03 -0.44
CA HIS A 89 4.40 -12.40 0.01
C HIS A 89 3.28 -12.44 1.06
N MET A 90 3.35 -11.57 2.07
CA MET A 90 2.36 -11.52 3.15
C MET A 90 0.99 -11.09 2.63
N LEU A 91 0.93 -10.08 1.75
CA LEU A 91 -0.33 -9.57 1.22
C LEU A 91 -1.03 -10.61 0.34
N LYS A 92 -0.31 -11.25 -0.58
CA LYS A 92 -0.87 -12.34 -1.41
C LYS A 92 -1.36 -13.50 -0.56
N THR A 93 -0.59 -13.89 0.45
CA THR A 93 -0.98 -14.96 1.39
C THR A 93 -2.27 -14.60 2.11
N ARG A 94 -2.38 -13.38 2.64
CA ARG A 94 -3.59 -12.88 3.30
C ARG A 94 -4.80 -12.88 2.37
N ILE A 95 -4.68 -12.29 1.18
CA ILE A 95 -5.77 -12.26 0.18
C ILE A 95 -6.22 -13.66 -0.20
N ALA A 96 -5.29 -14.60 -0.39
CA ALA A 96 -5.60 -15.99 -0.72
C ALA A 96 -6.34 -16.69 0.42
N HIS A 97 -5.91 -16.50 1.67
CA HIS A 97 -6.60 -17.06 2.83
C HIS A 97 -8.02 -16.51 2.98
N GLU A 98 -8.19 -15.20 2.90
CA GLU A 98 -9.53 -14.60 3.07
C GLU A 98 -10.49 -14.98 1.93
N SER A 99 -9.98 -15.26 0.73
CA SER A 99 -10.78 -15.70 -0.42
C SER A 99 -11.28 -17.14 -0.29
N ARG A 100 -10.64 -17.97 0.54
CA ARG A 100 -11.02 -19.39 0.76
C ARG A 100 -12.11 -19.58 1.81
N HIS A 101 -12.43 -18.53 2.57
CA HIS A 101 -13.47 -18.53 3.62
C HIS A 101 -14.75 -17.79 3.19
N ARG A 102 -14.97 -17.63 1.88
CA ARG A 102 -16.20 -17.12 1.27
C ARG A 102 -16.86 -18.22 0.44
#